data_AF-A0A523LYR1-F1
#
_entry.id   AF-A0A523LYR1-F1
#
_cell.length_a   1.000
_cell.length_b   1.000
_cell.length_c   1.000
_cell.angle_alpha   90.00
_cell.angle_beta   90.00
_cell.angle_gamma   90.00
#
_symmetry.space_group_name_H-M   'P 1'
#
loop_
_entity.id
_entity.type
_entity.pdbx_description
1 polymer ?
#
loop_
_entity_poly.entity_id
_entity_poly.type
_entity_poly.pdbx_seq_one_letter_code
_entity_poly.pdbx_strand_id
1 'polypeptide(L)' 'MGNGVTARTGTVDQNLIPANAQHKYQVGKSDLPLSCPMPEMYLWNSHPKVFLPIEETGEAKCPYCGAQYFLSDD' A
#
# COMPACT_ATOMS: atom_id res chain seq x y z
N MET A 1 -7.84 46.12 -19.74
CA MET A 1 -8.04 45.07 -20.77
C MET A 1 -6.72 44.30 -20.94
N GLY A 2 -6.79 43.01 -21.25
CA GLY A 2 -5.84 41.97 -20.82
C GLY A 2 -4.41 42.01 -21.35
N ASN A 3 -3.47 41.59 -20.50
CA ASN A 3 -2.11 41.24 -20.90
C ASN A 3 -2.06 39.74 -21.20
N GLY A 4 -1.82 39.41 -22.47
CA GLY A 4 -1.66 38.04 -22.95
C GLY A 4 -0.35 37.44 -22.47
N VAL A 5 -0.45 36.42 -21.63
CA VAL A 5 0.64 35.45 -21.40
C VAL A 5 0.52 34.37 -22.46
N THR A 6 1.35 34.47 -23.49
CA THR A 6 1.70 33.34 -24.36
C THR A 6 3.12 32.88 -23.99
N ALA A 7 3.21 32.00 -22.99
CA ALA A 7 4.44 31.26 -22.69
C ALA A 7 4.09 29.77 -22.66
N ARG A 8 4.15 29.18 -23.85
CA ARG A 8 4.06 27.75 -24.12
C ARG A 8 5.46 27.17 -24.07
N THR A 9 5.84 26.55 -22.95
CA THR A 9 6.70 25.35 -22.88
C THR A 9 6.96 25.06 -21.41
N GLY A 10 6.12 24.22 -20.81
CA GLY A 10 6.38 23.64 -19.51
C GLY A 10 7.29 22.44 -19.69
N THR A 11 8.59 22.62 -19.53
CA THR A 11 9.49 21.52 -19.17
C THR A 11 9.15 21.15 -17.73
N VAL A 12 8.17 20.27 -17.56
CA VAL A 12 7.96 19.58 -16.30
C VAL A 12 8.49 18.18 -16.43
N ASP A 13 9.81 18.09 -16.25
CA ASP A 13 10.47 16.94 -15.68
C ASP A 13 9.78 16.61 -14.36
N GLN A 14 8.68 15.87 -14.44
CA GLN A 14 8.08 15.24 -13.29
C GLN A 14 8.03 13.77 -13.65
N ASN A 15 9.05 13.07 -13.18
CA ASN A 15 9.02 11.66 -12.89
C ASN A 15 7.80 11.39 -12.00
N LEU A 16 6.62 11.29 -12.63
CA LEU A 16 5.33 11.12 -11.99
C LEU A 16 5.34 9.75 -11.31
N ILE A 17 5.65 9.73 -10.02
CA ILE A 17 5.30 8.60 -9.16
C ILE A 17 3.76 8.51 -9.14
N PRO A 18 3.15 7.42 -9.63
CA PRO A 18 1.71 7.31 -9.68
C PRO A 18 1.13 7.32 -8.26
N ALA A 19 -0.02 8.00 -8.10
CA ALA A 19 -0.82 7.90 -6.88
C ALA A 19 -1.22 6.42 -6.65
N ASN A 20 -1.23 5.98 -5.38
CA ASN A 20 -1.41 4.58 -4.88
C ASN A 20 -0.11 3.77 -4.62
N ALA A 21 0.98 4.45 -4.28
CA ALA A 21 2.32 3.86 -4.37
C ALA A 21 2.61 2.64 -3.46
N GLN A 22 2.07 2.49 -2.23
CA GLN A 22 2.44 1.33 -1.38
C GLN A 22 1.32 0.87 -0.43
N HIS A 23 0.48 -0.05 -0.90
CA HIS A 23 -0.32 -0.96 -0.05
C HIS A 23 0.48 -2.26 0.20
N LYS A 24 1.80 -2.16 0.41
CA LYS A 24 2.69 -3.31 0.56
C LYS A 24 3.31 -3.31 1.96
N TYR A 25 3.04 -4.34 2.74
CA TYR A 25 3.53 -4.51 4.10
C TYR A 25 4.46 -5.72 4.13
N GLN A 26 5.64 -5.55 4.71
CA GLN A 26 6.57 -6.65 4.93
C GLN A 26 6.33 -7.19 6.33
N VAL A 27 6.15 -8.49 6.45
CA VAL A 27 5.90 -9.18 7.72
C VAL A 27 6.90 -10.30 7.90
N GLY A 28 7.33 -10.55 9.13
CA GLY A 28 8.22 -11.66 9.47
C GLY A 28 7.43 -12.88 9.95
N LYS A 29 8.11 -14.02 10.12
CA LYS A 29 7.50 -15.21 10.73
C LYS A 29 6.99 -14.95 12.16
N SER A 30 7.56 -13.97 12.86
CA SER A 30 7.09 -13.52 14.17
C SER A 30 5.71 -12.87 14.17
N ASP A 31 5.23 -12.45 12.99
CA ASP A 31 3.89 -11.87 12.81
C ASP A 31 2.82 -12.94 12.49
N LEU A 32 3.24 -14.19 12.30
CA LEU A 32 2.32 -15.30 12.06
C LEU A 32 1.61 -15.72 13.38
N PRO A 33 0.30 -16.01 13.33
CA PRO A 33 -0.57 -15.95 12.16
C PRO A 33 -0.96 -14.52 11.76
N LEU A 34 -0.68 -14.15 10.50
CA LEU A 34 -0.91 -12.81 9.99
C LEU A 34 -2.41 -12.49 10.05
N SER A 35 -2.74 -11.37 10.67
CA SER A 35 -4.12 -10.88 10.74
C SER A 35 -4.23 -9.45 10.25
N CYS A 36 -5.22 -9.20 9.39
CA CYS A 36 -5.53 -7.87 8.90
C CYS A 36 -6.82 -7.37 9.58
N PRO A 37 -6.84 -6.19 10.21
CA PRO A 37 -5.74 -5.24 10.38
C PRO A 37 -4.70 -5.68 11.44
N MET A 38 -3.42 -5.36 11.21
CA MET A 38 -2.34 -5.59 12.19
C MET A 38 -2.49 -4.65 13.40
N PRO A 39 -2.04 -5.04 14.61
CA PRO A 39 -2.16 -4.22 15.82
C PRO A 39 -1.46 -2.86 15.73
N GLU A 40 -0.37 -2.76 14.95
CA GLU A 40 0.33 -1.50 14.69
C GLU A 40 -0.31 -0.65 13.58
N MET A 41 -1.31 -1.19 12.89
CA MET A 41 -1.93 -0.55 11.72
C MET A 41 -3.23 0.16 12.13
N TYR A 42 -3.26 1.49 12.00
CA TYR A 42 -4.37 2.38 12.33
C TYR A 42 -5.63 2.23 11.44
N LEU A 43 -5.79 1.11 10.71
CA LEU A 43 -6.97 0.77 9.92
C LEU A 43 -8.07 0.09 10.75
N TRP A 44 -8.07 0.33 12.06
CA TRP A 44 -9.19 0.01 12.92
C TRP A 44 -10.43 0.73 12.37
N ASN A 45 -11.46 -0.03 12.02
CA ASN A 45 -12.79 0.35 11.48
C ASN A 45 -13.07 0.11 9.98
N SER A 46 -12.16 -0.42 9.15
CA SER A 46 -12.51 -0.72 7.74
C SER A 46 -13.14 -2.09 7.49
N HIS A 47 -12.81 -3.12 8.28
CA HIS A 47 -13.42 -4.46 8.17
C HIS A 47 -13.16 -5.32 9.42
N PRO A 48 -13.87 -6.46 9.60
CA PRO A 48 -13.59 -7.43 10.66
C PRO A 48 -12.19 -8.05 10.54
N LYS A 49 -11.58 -8.43 11.67
CA LYS A 49 -10.29 -9.12 11.69
C LYS A 49 -10.36 -10.43 10.88
N VAL A 50 -9.47 -10.58 9.91
CA VAL A 50 -9.33 -11.81 9.12
C VAL A 50 -7.90 -12.32 9.14
N PHE A 51 -7.74 -13.64 9.09
CA PHE A 51 -6.45 -14.29 9.02
C PHE A 51 -6.07 -14.54 7.56
N LEU A 52 -4.84 -14.20 7.20
CA LEU A 52 -4.31 -14.33 5.85
C LEU A 52 -3.30 -15.48 5.83
N PRO A 53 -3.46 -16.51 4.97
CA PRO A 53 -2.55 -17.65 4.91
C PRO A 53 -1.28 -17.31 4.12
N ILE A 54 -0.47 -16.38 4.66
CA ILE A 54 0.79 -15.95 4.03
C ILE A 54 1.94 -16.95 4.27
N GLU A 55 1.81 -17.82 5.26
CA GLU A 55 2.83 -18.82 5.62
C GLU A 55 3.07 -19.86 4.51
N GLU A 56 2.05 -20.17 3.71
CA GLU A 56 2.13 -21.17 2.64
C GLU A 56 2.65 -20.58 1.33
N THR A 57 2.30 -19.33 1.04
CA THR A 57 2.57 -18.67 -0.25
C THR A 57 3.70 -17.65 -0.21
N GLY A 58 4.07 -17.15 0.98
CA GLY A 58 5.03 -16.06 1.16
C GLY A 58 4.48 -14.66 0.80
N GLU A 59 3.29 -14.57 0.22
CA GLU A 59 2.57 -13.32 -0.02
C GLU A 59 1.06 -13.50 0.13
N ALA A 60 0.38 -12.48 0.66
CA ALA A 60 -1.07 -12.52 0.85
C ALA A 60 -1.70 -11.15 0.59
N LYS A 61 -2.89 -11.14 -0.01
CA LYS A 61 -3.65 -9.91 -0.25
C LYS A 61 -4.95 -9.95 0.55
N CYS A 62 -5.20 -8.90 1.32
CA CYS A 62 -6.46 -8.75 2.04
C CYS A 62 -7.61 -8.50 1.04
N PRO A 63 -8.69 -9.31 1.05
CA PRO A 63 -9.83 -9.12 0.16
C PRO A 63 -10.68 -7.89 0.51
N TYR A 64 -10.49 -7.30 1.69
CA TYR A 64 -11.27 -6.16 2.16
C TYR A 64 -10.57 -4.83 1.88
N CYS A 65 -9.38 -4.62 2.43
CA CYS A 65 -8.64 -3.36 2.28
C CYS A 65 -7.71 -3.34 1.07
N GLY A 66 -7.50 -4.48 0.39
CA GLY A 66 -6.59 -4.58 -0.74
C GLY A 66 -5.10 -4.46 -0.38
N ALA A 67 -4.75 -4.44 0.91
CA ALA A 67 -3.38 -4.49 1.39
C ALA A 67 -2.69 -5.79 0.95
N GLN A 68 -1.47 -5.68 0.45
CA GLN A 68 -0.62 -6.78 0.06
C GLN A 68 0.47 -6.95 1.11
N TYR A 69 0.63 -8.15 1.61
CA TYR A 69 1.58 -8.54 2.62
C TYR A 69 2.61 -9.46 1.99
N PHE A 70 3.88 -9.30 2.36
CA PHE A 70 5.00 -10.13 1.91
C PHE A 70 5.73 -10.68 3.13
N LEU A 71 5.85 -12.00 3.19
CA LEU A 71 6.60 -12.69 4.23
C LEU A 71 8.09 -12.60 3.90
N SER A 72 8.85 -11.94 4.76
CA SER A 72 10.31 -11.94 4.70
C SER A 72 10.87 -12.91 5.74
N ASP A 73 11.85 -13.68 5.30
CA ASP A 73 12.69 -14.53 6.13
C ASP A 73 13.85 -13.66 6.65
N ASP A 74 13.58 -12.80 7.63
CA ASP A 74 14.62 -12.16 8.45
C ASP A 74 14.75 -12.90 9.78
#